data_AF-A0A7G9FDX2-F1
#
_entry.id   AF-A0A7G9FDX2-F1
#
_cell.length_a   1.000
_cell.length_b   1.000
_cell.length_c   1.000
_cell.angle_alpha   90.00
_cell.angle_beta   90.00
_cell.angle_gamma   90.00
#
_symmetry.space_group_name_H-M   'P 1'
#
loop_
_entity.id
_entity.type
_entity.pdbx_description
1 polymer ?
#
loop_
_entity_poly.entity_id
_entity_poly.type
_entity_poly.pdbx_seq_one_letter_code
_entity_poly.pdbx_strand_id
1 'polypeptide(L)'
;MKINELLQNLQLNWQEELQKDEWFFAKERDKINSSFTVEESFNAIMKVVFFIQSEANAYLCTELVDILYLLIRKSDTTEIPKDFVTNLQVLKKRLAKDMYSLNILKEIESYYRI
;
A
#
# COMPACT_ATOMS: atom_id res chain seq x y z
N MET A 1 -4.01 -13.18 -7.00
CA MET A 1 -2.77 -13.54 -7.72
C MET A 1 -1.98 -12.26 -8.05
N LYS A 2 -2.59 -11.32 -8.79
CA LYS A 2 -2.00 -10.02 -9.19
C LYS A 2 -1.25 -9.25 -8.09
N ILE A 3 -1.88 -9.03 -6.92
CA ILE A 3 -1.21 -8.29 -5.84
C ILE A 3 0.00 -9.03 -5.25
N ASN A 4 -0.06 -10.37 -5.18
CA ASN A 4 1.07 -11.14 -4.64
C ASN A 4 2.27 -11.07 -5.60
N GLU A 5 2.03 -11.15 -6.91
CA GLU A 5 3.06 -10.99 -7.94
C GLU A 5 3.67 -9.59 -7.90
N LEU A 6 2.85 -8.54 -7.78
CA LEU A 6 3.31 -7.16 -7.64
C LEU A 6 4.18 -7.01 -6.38
N LEU A 7 3.70 -7.47 -5.22
CA LEU A 7 4.45 -7.37 -3.97
C LEU A 7 5.76 -8.17 -4.00
N GLN A 8 5.77 -9.35 -4.64
CA GLN A 8 6.99 -10.13 -4.81
C GLN A 8 7.99 -9.42 -5.73
N ASN A 9 7.53 -8.83 -6.84
CA ASN A 9 8.37 -8.05 -7.72
C ASN A 9 8.98 -6.84 -7.00
N LEU A 10 8.16 -6.10 -6.25
CA LEU A 10 8.62 -5.01 -5.42
C LEU A 10 9.66 -5.50 -4.41
N GLN A 11 9.42 -6.60 -3.70
CA GLN A 11 10.34 -7.12 -2.69
C GLN A 11 11.73 -7.45 -3.26
N LEU A 12 11.76 -8.09 -4.44
CA LEU A 12 12.98 -8.65 -5.00
C LEU A 12 13.77 -7.63 -5.83
N ASN A 13 13.08 -6.77 -6.57
CA ASN A 13 13.68 -6.08 -7.72
C ASN A 13 13.67 -4.55 -7.61
N TRP A 14 12.98 -3.96 -6.63
CA TRP A 14 12.73 -2.52 -6.63
C TRP A 14 14.00 -1.65 -6.70
N GLN A 15 15.10 -2.07 -6.07
CA GLN A 15 16.34 -1.29 -6.06
C GLN A 15 16.99 -1.23 -7.43
N GLU A 16 17.11 -2.39 -8.09
CA GLU A 16 17.71 -2.48 -9.43
C GLU A 16 16.82 -1.80 -10.47
N GLU A 17 15.50 -1.98 -10.38
CA GLU A 17 14.58 -1.39 -11.33
C GLU A 17 14.48 0.13 -11.17
N LEU A 18 14.50 0.65 -9.94
CA LEU A 18 14.50 2.10 -9.70
C LEU A 18 15.76 2.78 -10.26
N GLN A 19 16.92 2.09 -10.25
CA GLN A 19 18.14 2.62 -10.87
C GLN A 19 18.06 2.69 -12.40
N LYS A 20 17.34 1.76 -13.03
CA LYS A 20 17.12 1.73 -14.48
C LYS A 20 16.03 2.71 -14.91
N ASP A 21 15.04 2.90 -14.05
CA ASP A 21 13.82 3.63 -14.34
C ASP A 21 13.28 4.33 -13.09
N GLU A 22 13.51 5.63 -12.98
CA GLU A 22 13.03 6.46 -11.87
C GLU A 22 11.49 6.43 -11.72
N TRP A 23 10.77 6.05 -12.79
CA TRP A 23 9.32 5.93 -12.81
C TRP A 23 8.81 4.54 -12.41
N PHE A 24 9.69 3.64 -11.93
CA PHE A 24 9.34 2.26 -11.57
C PHE A 24 8.08 2.17 -10.69
N PHE A 25 8.06 2.85 -9.54
CA PHE A 25 6.91 2.80 -8.62
C PHE A 25 5.64 3.43 -9.20
N ALA A 26 5.78 4.49 -10.00
CA ALA A 26 4.64 5.09 -10.70
C ALA A 26 4.01 4.07 -11.66
N LYS A 27 4.84 3.34 -12.42
CA LYS A 27 4.37 2.29 -13.34
C LYS A 27 3.74 1.11 -12.60
N GLU A 28 4.27 0.69 -11.45
CA GLU A 28 3.64 -0.34 -10.63
C GLU A 28 2.27 0.11 -10.10
N ARG A 29 2.13 1.37 -9.69
CA ARG A 29 0.83 1.96 -9.31
C ARG A 29 -0.15 2.04 -10.50
N ASP A 30 0.33 2.39 -11.68
CA ASP A 30 -0.50 2.42 -12.89
C ASP A 30 -1.03 1.04 -13.29
N LYS A 31 -0.28 -0.03 -13.04
CA LYS A 31 -0.78 -1.40 -13.21
C LYS A 31 -1.98 -1.68 -12.29
N ILE A 32 -1.95 -1.20 -11.05
CA ILE A 32 -3.10 -1.32 -10.15
C ILE A 32 -4.30 -0.58 -10.74
N ASN A 33 -4.12 0.68 -11.13
CA ASN A 33 -5.20 1.50 -11.69
C ASN A 33 -5.85 0.89 -12.93
N SER A 34 -5.04 0.37 -13.85
CA SER A 34 -5.49 -0.16 -15.14
C SER A 34 -6.04 -1.59 -15.07
N SER A 35 -5.57 -2.43 -14.13
CA SER A 35 -5.83 -3.88 -14.18
C SER A 35 -6.61 -4.46 -13.01
N PHE A 36 -6.74 -3.75 -11.89
CA PHE A 36 -7.51 -4.24 -10.75
C PHE A 36 -8.97 -3.84 -10.87
N THR A 37 -9.88 -4.75 -10.55
CA THR A 37 -11.28 -4.40 -10.28
C THR A 37 -11.44 -3.79 -8.89
N VAL A 38 -12.59 -3.18 -8.63
CA VAL A 38 -12.99 -2.67 -7.31
C VAL A 38 -12.86 -3.76 -6.24
N GLU A 39 -13.35 -4.97 -6.50
CA GLU A 39 -13.27 -6.13 -5.60
C GLU A 39 -11.83 -6.62 -5.41
N GLU A 40 -11.04 -6.71 -6.48
CA GLU A 40 -9.63 -7.09 -6.38
C GLU A 40 -8.83 -6.09 -5.55
N SER A 41 -9.14 -4.80 -5.68
CA SER A 41 -8.54 -3.73 -4.87
C SER A 41 -8.89 -3.88 -3.41
N PHE A 42 -10.16 -4.10 -3.06
CA PHE A 42 -10.60 -4.34 -1.69
C PHE A 42 -9.88 -5.54 -1.06
N ASN A 43 -9.87 -6.68 -1.77
CA ASN A 43 -9.26 -7.93 -1.33
C ASN A 43 -7.73 -7.87 -1.20
N ALA A 44 -7.09 -6.86 -1.80
CA ALA A 44 -5.65 -6.65 -1.74
C ALA A 44 -5.21 -5.82 -0.51
N ILE A 45 -6.10 -5.02 0.09
CA ILE A 45 -5.75 -4.06 1.15
C ILE A 45 -4.97 -4.72 2.29
N MET A 46 -5.53 -5.77 2.90
CA MET A 46 -4.89 -6.42 4.06
C MET A 46 -3.57 -7.12 3.69
N LYS A 47 -3.38 -7.54 2.44
CA LYS A 47 -2.12 -8.13 1.99
C LYS A 47 -1.00 -7.09 1.97
N VAL A 48 -1.30 -5.89 1.49
CA VAL A 48 -0.33 -4.78 1.50
C VAL A 48 -0.04 -4.34 2.93
N VAL A 49 -1.05 -4.25 3.79
CA VAL A 49 -0.87 -3.95 5.23
C VAL A 49 0.11 -4.93 5.89
N PHE A 50 -0.11 -6.24 5.72
CA PHE A 50 0.79 -7.24 6.29
C PHE A 50 2.19 -7.19 5.67
N PHE A 51 2.28 -6.91 4.37
CA PHE A 51 3.57 -6.74 3.71
C PHE A 51 4.37 -5.58 4.32
N ILE A 52 3.77 -4.38 4.45
CA ILE A 52 4.40 -3.21 5.08
C ILE A 52 4.87 -3.54 6.51
N GLN A 53 4.06 -4.27 7.28
CA GLN A 53 4.44 -4.66 8.64
C GLN A 53 5.65 -5.60 8.68
N SER A 54 5.83 -6.45 7.67
CA SER A 54 6.96 -7.38 7.56
C SER A 54 8.21 -6.77 6.91
N GLU A 55 8.08 -5.70 6.13
CA GLU A 55 9.15 -5.15 5.29
C GLU A 55 10.13 -4.27 6.08
N ALA A 56 11.40 -4.65 6.16
CA ALA A 56 12.41 -3.94 6.93
C ALA A 56 12.87 -2.62 6.31
N ASN A 57 12.78 -2.49 4.98
CA ASN A 57 13.23 -1.32 4.27
C ASN A 57 12.23 -0.16 4.41
N ALA A 58 12.66 0.94 5.03
CA ALA A 58 11.81 2.09 5.28
C ALA A 58 11.34 2.78 3.98
N TYR A 59 12.20 2.88 2.97
CA TYR A 59 11.84 3.48 1.68
C TYR A 59 10.74 2.68 0.99
N LEU A 60 10.89 1.35 0.93
CA LEU A 60 9.88 0.50 0.34
C LEU A 60 8.56 0.55 1.14
N CYS A 61 8.62 0.65 2.47
CA CYS A 61 7.42 0.87 3.29
C CYS A 61 6.67 2.15 2.89
N THR A 62 7.38 3.25 2.64
CA THR A 62 6.78 4.51 2.20
C THR A 62 6.06 4.35 0.85
N GLU A 63 6.69 3.73 -0.14
CA GLU A 63 6.07 3.47 -1.46
C GLU A 63 4.85 2.54 -1.37
N LEU A 64 4.89 1.58 -0.45
CA LEU A 64 3.77 0.67 -0.21
C LEU A 64 2.58 1.36 0.49
N VAL A 65 2.81 2.43 1.24
CA VAL A 65 1.71 3.24 1.81
C VAL A 65 0.93 3.96 0.71
N ASP A 66 1.60 4.44 -0.35
CA ASP A 66 0.93 4.98 -1.54
C ASP A 66 0.09 3.90 -2.25
N ILE A 67 0.65 2.68 -2.37
CA ILE A 67 -0.10 1.53 -2.93
C ILE A 67 -1.31 1.19 -2.07
N LEU A 68 -1.17 1.19 -0.74
CA LEU A 68 -2.28 0.96 0.18
C LEU A 68 -3.39 1.99 -0.01
N TYR A 69 -3.04 3.27 -0.06
CA TYR A 69 -3.99 4.34 -0.30
C TYR A 69 -4.70 4.19 -1.65
N LEU A 70 -3.93 3.87 -2.71
CA LEU A 70 -4.48 3.65 -4.04
C LEU A 70 -5.51 2.52 -4.06
N LEU A 71 -5.20 1.38 -3.44
CA LEU A 71 -6.13 0.24 -3.35
C LEU A 71 -7.40 0.61 -2.60
N ILE A 72 -7.29 1.34 -1.49
CA ILE A 72 -8.44 1.83 -0.72
C ILE A 72 -9.32 2.72 -1.59
N ARG A 73 -8.75 3.73 -2.24
CA ARG A 73 -9.51 4.65 -3.10
C ARG A 73 -10.15 3.93 -4.29
N LYS A 74 -9.45 2.99 -4.89
CA LYS A 74 -9.93 2.21 -6.04
C LYS A 74 -10.98 1.16 -5.67
N SER A 75 -10.99 0.70 -4.42
CA SER A 75 -12.02 -0.22 -3.91
C SER A 75 -13.41 0.41 -3.82
N ASP A 76 -13.52 1.73 -4.01
CA ASP A 76 -14.77 2.50 -4.12
C ASP A 76 -15.84 2.11 -3.08
N THR A 77 -15.38 1.83 -1.85
CA THR A 77 -16.24 1.40 -0.76
C THR A 77 -15.73 1.97 0.56
N THR A 78 -16.68 2.28 1.45
CA THR A 78 -16.39 2.66 2.84
C THR A 78 -16.41 1.46 3.78
N GLU A 79 -16.62 0.25 3.25
CA GLU A 79 -16.44 -0.98 4.00
C GLU A 79 -14.99 -1.06 4.51
N ILE A 80 -14.83 -1.31 5.79
CA ILE A 80 -13.52 -1.42 6.42
C ILE A 80 -13.10 -2.90 6.37
N PRO A 81 -11.94 -3.23 5.76
CA PRO A 81 -11.46 -4.61 5.75
C PRO A 81 -11.34 -5.17 7.17
N LYS A 82 -11.63 -6.46 7.32
CA LYS A 82 -11.54 -7.13 8.61
C LYS A 82 -10.17 -6.92 9.25
N ASP A 83 -10.16 -6.58 10.54
CA ASP A 83 -8.97 -6.31 11.36
C ASP A 83 -8.14 -5.08 10.93
N PHE A 84 -8.60 -4.29 9.95
CA PHE A 84 -7.85 -3.15 9.43
C PHE A 84 -7.56 -2.09 10.49
N VAL A 85 -8.54 -1.71 11.32
CA VAL A 85 -8.37 -0.66 12.34
C VAL A 85 -7.25 -0.99 13.32
N THR A 86 -7.19 -2.23 13.80
CA THR A 86 -6.11 -2.68 14.70
C THR A 86 -4.76 -2.64 14.00
N ASN A 87 -4.71 -3.11 12.75
CA ASN A 87 -3.47 -3.11 11.97
C ASN A 87 -3.02 -1.71 11.54
N LEU A 88 -3.94 -0.76 11.37
CA LEU A 88 -3.64 0.64 11.08
C LEU A 88 -2.90 1.29 12.26
N GLN A 89 -3.30 1.00 13.50
CA GLN A 89 -2.57 1.47 14.68
C GLN A 89 -1.15 0.88 14.76
N VAL A 90 -0.97 -0.38 14.34
CA VAL A 90 0.36 -1.00 14.21
C VAL A 90 1.21 -0.29 13.16
N LEU A 91 0.63 0.01 11.98
CA LEU A 91 1.29 0.77 10.92
C LEU A 91 1.72 2.16 11.38
N LYS A 92 0.84 2.91 12.06
CA LYS A 92 1.14 4.25 12.59
C LYS A 92 2.32 4.22 13.58
N LYS A 93 2.39 3.21 14.44
CA LYS A 93 3.53 3.05 15.37
C LYS A 93 4.83 2.72 14.63
N ARG A 94 4.77 1.84 13.63
CA ARG A 94 5.92 1.46 12.81
C ARG A 94 6.48 2.66 12.03
N LEU A 95 5.58 3.43 11.44
CA LEU A 95 5.89 4.56 10.56
C LEU A 95 5.96 5.90 11.32
N ALA A 96 6.10 5.87 12.65
CA ALA A 96 6.03 7.06 13.49
C ALA A 96 7.06 8.17 13.13
N LYS A 97 8.15 7.80 12.46
CA LYS A 97 9.19 8.74 12.00
C LYS A 97 9.02 9.21 10.55
N ASP A 98 8.09 8.62 9.80
CA ASP A 98 7.79 8.97 8.42
C ASP A 98 6.53 9.85 8.38
N MET A 99 6.74 11.17 8.40
CA MET A 99 5.64 12.14 8.37
C MET A 99 4.79 12.05 7.10
N TYR A 100 5.39 11.69 5.95
CA TYR A 100 4.66 11.54 4.70
C TYR A 100 3.66 10.39 4.81
N SER A 101 4.15 9.21 5.18
CA SER A 101 3.30 8.04 5.38
C SER A 101 2.22 8.28 6.43
N LEU A 102 2.56 8.94 7.54
CA LEU A 102 1.57 9.28 8.58
C LEU A 102 0.45 10.19 8.07
N ASN A 103 0.74 11.13 7.17
CA ASN A 103 -0.30 11.98 6.59
C ASN A 103 -1.25 11.19 5.71
N ILE A 104 -0.73 10.26 4.90
CA ILE A 104 -1.57 9.35 4.09
C ILE A 104 -2.43 8.46 5.00
N LEU A 105 -1.86 7.91 6.08
CA LEU A 105 -2.64 7.11 7.02
C LEU A 105 -3.78 7.92 7.67
N LYS A 106 -3.59 9.22 7.92
CA LYS A 106 -4.68 10.11 8.38
C LYS A 106 -5.74 10.35 7.31
N GLU A 107 -5.35 10.45 6.04
CA GLU A 107 -6.33 10.51 4.94
C GLU A 107 -7.17 9.23 4.85
N ILE A 108 -6.54 8.07 5.07
CA ILE A 108 -7.24 6.78 5.16
C ILE A 108 -8.21 6.76 6.36
N GLU A 109 -7.76 7.20 7.54
CA GLU A 109 -8.62 7.36 8.72
C GLU A 109 -9.83 8.24 8.40
N SER A 110 -9.61 9.39 7.75
CA SER A 110 -10.68 10.30 7.32
C SER A 110 -11.62 9.67 6.29
N TYR A 111 -11.10 8.88 5.34
CA TYR A 111 -11.91 8.21 4.31
C TYR A 111 -12.86 7.18 4.94
N TYR A 112 -12.37 6.39 5.90
CA TYR A 112 -13.15 5.40 6.62
C TYR A 112 -13.92 5.96 7.83
N ARG A 113 -13.69 7.22 8.19
CA ARG A 113 -14.31 7.91 9.35
C ARG A 113 -13.98 7.22 10.69
N ILE A 114 -12.72 6.85 10.88
CA ILE A 114 -12.17 6.20 12.09
C ILE A 114 -11.06 7.01 12.74
#